data_AF-A0A3C2APM6-F1
#
_entry.id   AF-A0A3C2APM6-F1
#
_cell.length_a   1.000
_cell.length_b   1.000
_cell.length_c   1.000
_cell.angle_alpha   90.00
_cell.angle_beta   90.00
_cell.angle_gamma   90.00
#
_symmetry.space_group_name_H-M   'P 1'
#
loop_
_entity.id
_entity.type
_entity.pdbx_description
1 polymer ?
#
loop_
_entity_poly.entity_id
_entity_poly.type
_entity_poly.pdbx_seq_one_letter_code
_entity_poly.pdbx_strand_id
1 'polypeptide(L)'
;MLRLIQIVLLIVLLTATSGMAQHYNFKQYSVEEGLPRSGVYCLLQDSRGFLWTGTEGGGLSRFDGKEFVTFTIGNGLPDNTIRSLFEDKAGNLWIGTDGQGVCRYDGLNFKTFTTENGLSNDYIRCITQGSKGDIWIGTFGGGINRLRFENDSLSVTVFDKDGPLKSDNVRASLADSKGKLWFGTDEGLCSFENETWNCLTKDDGLPHQRVLVLYEDELGNLWVGTQRGASKMLADGFQNFFVEDGLAHNRIRGISEDNLGNIWFGTQDGVSRFNGKEFLTFTEKNGLSNDRIRYITKDRSGNIWFGTFFGGICRFSGEEFIHFTEDDGISNNQVLSIFNNTDGDLWLGTLEGITELKLVKNGTWKVERNPLGDVFNKRSINTIVGAPNDEIWFGSDDGVLVKKSKEITQLNTDGQPLEENVKAILIEPEGHIWVGSDQGVTRFEKTKNGFGFNQ
;
A
#
# COMPACT_ATOMS: atom_id res chain seq x y z
N MET A 1 -11.62 41.19 33.27
CA MET A 1 -12.24 39.88 32.99
C MET A 1 -12.37 39.60 31.49
N LEU A 2 -12.83 40.55 30.65
CA LEU A 2 -12.91 40.37 29.18
C LEU A 2 -11.54 40.19 28.46
N ARG A 3 -10.45 40.77 28.95
CA ARG A 3 -9.10 40.59 28.34
C ARG A 3 -8.48 39.20 28.59
N LEU A 4 -8.89 38.48 29.63
CA LEU A 4 -8.42 37.10 29.87
C LEU A 4 -9.10 36.10 28.94
N ILE A 5 -10.35 36.35 28.56
CA ILE A 5 -11.15 35.48 27.69
C ILE A 5 -10.65 35.55 26.23
N GLN A 6 -10.16 36.71 25.78
CA GLN A 6 -9.56 36.84 24.44
C GLN A 6 -8.19 36.16 24.31
N ILE A 7 -7.40 36.10 25.38
CA ILE A 7 -6.09 35.40 25.37
C ILE A 7 -6.28 33.89 25.43
N VAL A 8 -7.30 33.40 26.17
CA VAL A 8 -7.65 31.97 26.17
C VAL A 8 -8.28 31.55 24.84
N LEU A 9 -9.06 32.41 24.16
CA LEU A 9 -9.56 32.12 22.81
C LEU A 9 -8.46 32.10 21.74
N LEU A 10 -7.38 32.88 21.89
CA LEU A 10 -6.24 32.86 20.95
C LEU A 10 -5.35 31.62 21.14
N ILE A 11 -5.28 31.06 22.34
CA ILE A 11 -4.52 29.83 22.64
C ILE A 11 -5.30 28.57 22.24
N VAL A 12 -6.63 28.63 22.16
CA VAL A 12 -7.48 27.53 21.66
C VAL A 12 -7.58 27.53 20.12
N LEU A 13 -7.14 28.58 19.43
CA LEU A 13 -7.01 28.61 17.96
C LEU A 13 -5.62 28.17 17.43
N LEU A 14 -4.72 27.74 18.33
CA LEU A 14 -3.52 26.97 18.03
C LEU A 14 -3.73 25.48 18.34
N THR A 15 -4.95 24.97 18.17
CA THR A 15 -5.12 23.53 17.98
C THR A 15 -4.41 23.15 16.70
N ALA A 16 -3.25 22.53 16.90
CA ALA A 16 -2.47 21.77 15.95
C ALA A 16 -3.26 21.46 14.67
N THR A 17 -2.94 22.17 13.60
CA THR A 17 -2.87 21.49 12.32
C THR A 17 -1.85 20.37 12.51
N SER A 18 -2.32 19.18 12.89
CA SER A 18 -1.56 17.97 12.67
C SER A 18 -1.40 17.88 11.16
N GLY A 19 -0.30 18.44 10.65
CA GLY A 19 0.16 18.14 9.31
C GLY A 19 0.38 16.64 9.27
N MET A 20 -0.58 15.92 8.71
CA MET A 20 -0.43 14.54 8.31
C MET A 20 0.52 14.58 7.10
N ALA A 21 1.82 14.56 7.38
CA ALA A 21 2.88 14.67 6.39
C ALA A 21 3.64 13.34 6.20
N GLN A 22 2.98 12.20 6.47
CA GLN A 22 3.60 10.91 6.22
C GLN A 22 3.41 10.53 4.74
N HIS A 23 4.50 10.61 3.98
CA HIS A 23 4.58 9.99 2.66
C HIS A 23 4.93 8.51 2.83
N TYR A 24 4.03 7.63 2.39
CA TYR A 24 4.36 6.22 2.20
C TYR A 24 5.10 6.05 0.88
N ASN A 25 5.82 4.92 0.71
CA ASN A 25 6.64 4.65 -0.47
C ASN A 25 5.78 4.33 -1.70
N PHE A 26 5.16 5.39 -2.21
CA PHE A 26 4.35 5.42 -3.40
C PHE A 26 5.21 5.93 -4.56
N LYS A 27 5.57 5.03 -5.47
CA LYS A 27 6.19 5.42 -6.74
C LYS A 27 5.12 5.66 -7.79
N GLN A 28 5.12 6.85 -8.38
CA GLN A 28 4.12 7.25 -9.36
C GLN A 28 4.67 7.09 -10.78
N TYR A 29 3.80 6.63 -11.68
CA TYR A 29 4.05 6.53 -13.11
C TYR A 29 2.89 7.17 -13.85
N SER A 30 3.17 8.29 -14.50
CA SER A 30 2.24 9.15 -15.22
C SER A 30 2.71 9.35 -16.67
N VAL A 31 2.17 10.37 -17.34
CA VAL A 31 2.60 10.75 -18.69
C VAL A 31 4.07 11.16 -18.73
N GLU A 32 4.59 11.75 -17.65
CA GLU A 32 5.99 12.16 -17.54
C GLU A 32 6.94 10.95 -17.53
N GLU A 33 6.49 9.81 -16.99
CA GLU A 33 7.23 8.55 -16.92
C GLU A 33 6.95 7.61 -18.12
N GLY A 34 6.23 8.08 -19.15
CA GLY A 34 6.01 7.35 -20.40
C GLY A 34 4.67 6.63 -20.53
N LEU A 35 3.76 6.77 -19.57
CA LEU A 35 2.39 6.27 -19.70
C LEU A 35 1.62 7.10 -20.75
N PRO A 36 0.89 6.51 -21.71
CA PRO A 36 0.29 7.30 -22.79
C PRO A 36 -0.87 8.20 -22.32
N ARG A 37 -1.54 7.82 -21.23
CA ARG A 37 -2.69 8.52 -20.63
C ARG A 37 -2.74 8.23 -19.13
N SER A 38 -3.13 9.21 -18.31
CA SER A 38 -3.23 9.04 -16.86
C SER A 38 -4.48 8.27 -16.40
N GLY A 39 -5.48 8.10 -17.26
CA GLY A 39 -6.69 7.32 -16.99
C GLY A 39 -6.46 5.83 -17.19
N VAL A 40 -6.17 5.12 -16.11
CA VAL A 40 -5.93 3.66 -16.12
C VAL A 40 -7.20 2.89 -15.77
N TYR A 41 -7.54 1.92 -16.62
CA TYR A 41 -8.74 1.09 -16.42
C TYR A 41 -8.47 -0.31 -15.91
N CYS A 42 -7.32 -0.89 -16.26
CA CYS A 42 -6.97 -2.24 -15.84
C CYS A 42 -5.45 -2.40 -15.77
N LEU A 43 -5.00 -3.31 -14.90
CA LEU A 43 -3.61 -3.68 -14.72
C LEU A 43 -3.51 -5.21 -14.65
N LEU A 44 -2.43 -5.77 -15.19
CA LEU A 44 -2.14 -7.19 -15.14
C LEU A 44 -0.63 -7.40 -15.21
N GLN A 45 -0.05 -8.21 -14.33
CA GLN A 45 1.29 -8.72 -14.56
C GLN A 45 1.21 -10.07 -15.28
N ASP A 46 1.90 -10.19 -16.42
CA ASP A 46 1.92 -11.43 -17.20
C ASP A 46 2.89 -12.48 -16.64
N SER A 47 2.84 -13.68 -17.20
CA SER A 47 3.63 -14.84 -16.77
C SER A 47 5.14 -14.63 -16.93
N ARG A 48 5.52 -13.68 -17.80
CA ARG A 48 6.90 -13.29 -18.11
C ARG A 48 7.39 -12.13 -17.22
N GLY A 49 6.51 -11.55 -16.40
CA GLY A 49 6.84 -10.50 -15.44
C GLY A 49 6.58 -9.08 -15.93
N PHE A 50 6.10 -8.90 -17.16
CA PHE A 50 5.74 -7.56 -17.66
C PHE A 50 4.46 -7.07 -17.01
N LEU A 51 4.42 -5.81 -16.62
CA LEU A 51 3.20 -5.15 -16.19
C LEU A 51 2.49 -4.56 -17.41
N TRP A 52 1.24 -4.95 -17.62
CA TRP A 52 0.38 -4.45 -18.68
C TRP A 52 -0.68 -3.53 -18.10
N THR A 53 -0.97 -2.45 -18.82
CA THR A 53 -1.97 -1.45 -18.44
C THR A 53 -2.82 -1.05 -19.63
N GLY A 54 -4.14 -1.04 -19.42
CA GLY A 54 -5.11 -0.55 -20.39
C GLY A 54 -5.59 0.85 -20.01
N THR A 55 -5.63 1.77 -20.97
CA THR A 55 -5.96 3.18 -20.72
C THR A 55 -7.21 3.66 -21.45
N GLU A 56 -7.71 4.83 -21.07
CA GLU A 56 -8.78 5.54 -21.78
C GLU A 56 -8.24 6.24 -23.04
N GLY A 57 -8.36 5.56 -24.19
CA GLY A 57 -8.01 6.11 -25.50
C GLY A 57 -6.51 6.19 -25.79
N GLY A 58 -5.64 5.75 -24.88
CA GLY A 58 -4.18 5.70 -25.06
C GLY A 58 -3.65 4.34 -25.52
N GLY A 59 -4.50 3.32 -25.59
CA GLY A 59 -4.12 1.96 -25.98
C GLY A 59 -3.70 1.07 -24.81
N LEU A 60 -2.99 0.01 -25.18
CA LEU A 60 -2.43 -0.98 -24.27
C LEU A 60 -0.93 -0.69 -24.10
N SER A 61 -0.46 -0.51 -22.87
CA SER A 61 0.96 -0.32 -22.60
C SER A 61 1.54 -1.48 -21.81
N ARG A 62 2.76 -1.88 -22.18
CA ARG A 62 3.58 -2.88 -21.49
C ARG A 62 4.76 -2.20 -20.82
N PHE A 63 5.00 -2.53 -19.57
CA PHE A 63 6.08 -1.99 -18.74
C PHE A 63 7.00 -3.13 -18.29
N ASP A 64 8.30 -2.94 -18.46
CA ASP A 64 9.33 -3.91 -18.09
C ASP A 64 10.04 -3.56 -16.76
N GLY A 65 9.58 -2.52 -16.07
CA GLY A 65 10.25 -1.97 -14.89
C GLY A 65 11.05 -0.69 -15.17
N LYS A 66 11.33 -0.39 -16.45
CA LYS A 66 12.07 0.79 -16.90
C LYS A 66 11.31 1.62 -17.92
N GLU A 67 10.76 0.99 -18.96
CA GLU A 67 10.16 1.68 -20.10
C GLU A 67 8.77 1.15 -20.42
N PHE A 68 7.91 2.05 -20.92
CA PHE A 68 6.60 1.70 -21.46
C PHE A 68 6.66 1.55 -22.97
N VAL A 69 6.17 0.42 -23.48
CA VAL A 69 5.90 0.20 -24.90
C VAL A 69 4.40 0.19 -25.10
N THR A 70 3.89 1.10 -25.95
CA THR A 70 2.45 1.27 -26.18
C THR A 70 2.03 0.71 -27.53
N PHE A 71 0.95 -0.07 -27.51
CA PHE A 71 0.26 -0.63 -28.68
C PHE A 71 -1.05 0.13 -28.88
N THR A 72 -1.27 0.58 -30.11
CA THR A 72 -2.46 1.31 -30.54
C THR A 72 -3.09 0.65 -31.76
N ILE A 73 -4.15 1.25 -32.30
CA ILE A 73 -4.73 0.85 -33.60
C ILE A 73 -3.68 0.81 -34.72
N GLY A 74 -2.69 1.71 -34.69
CA GLY A 74 -1.58 1.70 -35.65
C GLY A 74 -0.69 0.45 -35.57
N ASN A 75 -0.76 -0.30 -34.46
CA ASN A 75 -0.02 -1.54 -34.22
C ASN A 75 -0.90 -2.80 -34.40
N GLY A 76 -2.17 -2.65 -34.81
CA GLY A 76 -3.10 -3.76 -35.00
C GLY A 76 -4.07 -4.03 -33.84
N LEU A 77 -4.03 -3.22 -32.77
CA LEU A 77 -5.03 -3.27 -31.70
C LEU A 77 -6.39 -2.79 -32.25
N PRO A 78 -7.54 -3.42 -31.90
CA PRO A 78 -8.82 -3.02 -32.50
C PRO A 78 -9.40 -1.71 -31.95
N ASP A 79 -9.01 -1.29 -30.74
CA ASP A 79 -9.46 -0.05 -30.09
C ASP A 79 -8.36 0.46 -29.15
N ASN A 80 -8.26 1.78 -28.97
CA ASN A 80 -7.36 2.38 -28.00
C ASN A 80 -7.97 2.48 -26.57
N THR A 81 -9.26 2.18 -26.39
CA THR A 81 -9.90 2.16 -25.06
C THR A 81 -9.96 0.74 -24.53
N ILE A 82 -9.09 0.44 -23.56
CA ILE A 82 -8.93 -0.93 -23.03
C ILE A 82 -9.55 -1.02 -21.63
N ARG A 83 -10.52 -1.93 -21.48
CA ARG A 83 -11.36 -2.07 -20.27
C ARG A 83 -10.93 -3.21 -19.36
N SER A 84 -10.38 -4.28 -19.92
CA SER A 84 -9.99 -5.47 -19.16
C SER A 84 -8.83 -6.19 -19.83
N LEU A 85 -8.01 -6.86 -19.03
CA LEU A 85 -6.89 -7.69 -19.45
C LEU A 85 -6.96 -9.01 -18.69
N PHE A 86 -6.61 -10.10 -19.38
CA PHE A 86 -6.50 -11.42 -18.80
C PHE A 86 -5.44 -12.23 -19.56
N GLU A 87 -4.57 -12.94 -18.86
CA GLU A 87 -3.63 -13.88 -19.49
C GLU A 87 -4.18 -15.30 -19.34
N ASP A 88 -4.33 -16.01 -20.46
CA ASP A 88 -4.75 -17.42 -20.41
C ASP A 88 -3.59 -18.36 -20.02
N LYS A 89 -3.93 -19.61 -19.70
CA LYS A 89 -2.95 -20.64 -19.33
C LYS A 89 -1.91 -20.95 -20.43
N ALA A 90 -2.14 -20.53 -21.67
CA ALA A 90 -1.20 -20.67 -22.78
C ALA A 90 -0.29 -19.44 -22.95
N GLY A 91 -0.45 -18.41 -22.11
CA GLY A 91 0.32 -17.17 -22.15
C GLY A 91 -0.18 -16.15 -23.17
N ASN A 92 -1.37 -16.35 -23.75
CA ASN A 92 -1.97 -15.32 -24.60
C ASN A 92 -2.63 -14.24 -23.75
N LEU A 93 -2.47 -13.00 -24.18
CA LEU A 93 -3.13 -11.86 -23.55
C LEU A 93 -4.49 -11.63 -24.23
N TRP A 94 -5.55 -11.70 -23.45
CA TRP A 94 -6.91 -11.34 -23.83
C TRP A 94 -7.21 -9.90 -23.39
N ILE A 95 -7.70 -9.11 -24.33
CA ILE A 95 -7.82 -7.66 -24.23
C ILE A 95 -9.27 -7.29 -24.53
N GLY A 96 -10.00 -6.80 -23.53
CA GLY A 96 -11.37 -6.34 -23.70
C GLY A 96 -11.42 -4.86 -24.06
N THR A 97 -12.10 -4.52 -25.14
CA THR A 97 -12.24 -3.13 -25.63
C THR A 97 -13.59 -2.50 -25.28
N ASP A 98 -13.74 -1.20 -25.55
CA ASP A 98 -14.98 -0.45 -25.29
C ASP A 98 -15.80 -0.23 -26.58
N GLY A 99 -16.03 -1.32 -27.32
CA GLY A 99 -16.92 -1.31 -28.49
C GLY A 99 -16.43 -2.07 -29.71
N GLN A 100 -15.20 -2.62 -29.68
CA GLN A 100 -14.59 -3.36 -30.80
C GLN A 100 -14.33 -4.83 -30.46
N GLY A 101 -15.06 -5.38 -29.49
CA GLY A 101 -15.01 -6.78 -29.11
C GLY A 101 -13.80 -7.13 -28.24
N VAL A 102 -13.45 -8.41 -28.24
CA VAL A 102 -12.30 -8.94 -27.49
C VAL A 102 -11.16 -9.23 -28.46
N CYS A 103 -9.93 -8.92 -28.05
CA CYS A 103 -8.73 -9.20 -28.84
C CYS A 103 -7.84 -10.20 -28.11
N ARG A 104 -7.35 -11.22 -28.81
CA ARG A 104 -6.32 -12.15 -28.32
C ARG A 104 -4.98 -11.77 -28.94
N TYR A 105 -3.96 -11.59 -28.11
CA TYR A 105 -2.59 -11.30 -28.48
C TYR A 105 -1.67 -12.45 -28.08
N ASP A 106 -1.03 -13.08 -29.06
CA ASP A 106 -0.13 -14.23 -28.86
C ASP A 106 1.35 -13.81 -28.65
N GLY A 107 1.63 -12.50 -28.59
CA GLY A 107 2.98 -11.95 -28.55
C GLY A 107 3.50 -11.46 -29.90
N LEU A 108 2.79 -11.77 -30.99
CA LEU A 108 3.11 -11.35 -32.36
C LEU A 108 1.89 -10.73 -33.07
N ASN A 109 0.73 -11.36 -32.97
CA ASN A 109 -0.47 -11.03 -33.72
C ASN A 109 -1.65 -10.72 -32.81
N PHE A 110 -2.44 -9.73 -33.23
CA PHE A 110 -3.75 -9.43 -32.66
C PHE A 110 -4.84 -10.16 -33.47
N LYS A 111 -5.69 -10.94 -32.80
CA LYS A 111 -6.87 -11.57 -33.39
C LYS A 111 -8.13 -11.13 -32.63
N THR A 112 -9.04 -10.46 -33.32
CA THR A 112 -10.25 -9.88 -32.73
C THR A 112 -11.46 -10.79 -32.94
N PHE A 113 -12.32 -10.86 -31.93
CA PHE A 113 -13.62 -11.51 -31.98
C PHE A 113 -14.70 -10.50 -31.62
N THR A 114 -15.73 -10.39 -32.46
CA THR A 114 -16.82 -9.43 -32.31
C THR A 114 -18.19 -10.11 -32.37
N THR A 115 -19.27 -9.32 -32.40
CA THR A 115 -20.62 -9.75 -32.74
C THR A 115 -20.70 -10.54 -34.07
N GLU A 116 -19.83 -10.26 -35.04
CA GLU A 116 -19.74 -11.04 -36.29
C GLU A 116 -19.27 -12.49 -36.05
N ASN A 117 -18.58 -12.73 -34.94
CA ASN A 117 -18.13 -14.07 -34.52
C ASN A 117 -19.09 -14.73 -33.52
N GLY A 118 -20.24 -14.10 -33.24
CA GLY A 118 -21.26 -14.63 -32.34
C GLY A 118 -21.23 -14.09 -30.91
N LEU A 119 -20.39 -13.09 -30.60
CA LEU A 119 -20.53 -12.37 -29.33
C LEU A 119 -21.90 -11.68 -29.26
N SER A 120 -22.48 -11.61 -28.07
CA SER A 120 -23.74 -10.89 -27.85
C SER A 120 -23.55 -9.37 -27.85
N ASN A 121 -22.33 -8.88 -27.54
CA ASN A 121 -22.03 -7.46 -27.43
C ASN A 121 -20.51 -7.21 -27.48
N ASP A 122 -20.10 -6.09 -28.07
CA ASP A 122 -18.69 -5.72 -28.29
C ASP A 122 -18.10 -4.81 -27.19
N TYR A 123 -18.90 -4.41 -26.19
CA TYR A 123 -18.45 -3.69 -24.99
C TYR A 123 -17.97 -4.66 -23.91
N ILE A 124 -16.68 -4.99 -23.92
CA ILE A 124 -16.11 -5.99 -23.03
C ILE A 124 -15.77 -5.37 -21.66
N ARG A 125 -16.08 -6.07 -20.56
CA ARG A 125 -15.87 -5.58 -19.19
C ARG A 125 -14.98 -6.45 -18.33
N CYS A 126 -15.05 -7.76 -18.53
CA CYS A 126 -14.24 -8.71 -17.77
C CYS A 126 -14.01 -9.97 -18.58
N ILE A 127 -12.88 -10.63 -18.33
CA ILE A 127 -12.45 -11.83 -19.03
C ILE A 127 -11.84 -12.77 -17.99
N THR A 128 -12.22 -14.03 -18.04
CA THR A 128 -11.60 -15.09 -17.23
C THR A 128 -11.56 -16.40 -18.00
N GLN A 129 -10.80 -17.38 -17.53
CA GLN A 129 -10.72 -18.71 -18.13
C GLN A 129 -11.21 -19.77 -17.14
N GLY A 130 -12.15 -20.60 -17.58
CA GLY A 130 -12.65 -21.72 -16.79
C GLY A 130 -11.66 -22.88 -16.74
N SER A 131 -11.90 -23.82 -15.83
CA SER A 131 -11.06 -25.02 -15.63
C SER A 131 -10.91 -25.88 -16.89
N LYS A 132 -11.94 -25.92 -17.75
CA LYS A 132 -11.96 -26.62 -19.04
C LYS A 132 -11.23 -25.89 -20.19
N GLY A 133 -10.67 -24.71 -19.94
CA GLY A 133 -9.96 -23.91 -20.94
C GLY A 133 -10.83 -22.92 -21.72
N ASP A 134 -12.16 -23.02 -21.60
CA ASP A 134 -13.12 -22.07 -22.18
C ASP A 134 -12.87 -20.64 -21.66
N ILE A 135 -12.97 -19.65 -22.53
CA ILE A 135 -12.84 -18.23 -22.18
C ILE A 135 -14.22 -17.64 -21.92
N TRP A 136 -14.37 -16.98 -20.79
CA TRP A 136 -15.62 -16.39 -20.33
C TRP A 136 -15.52 -14.87 -20.32
N ILE A 137 -16.45 -14.23 -21.02
CA ILE A 137 -16.42 -12.80 -21.29
C ILE A 137 -17.70 -12.16 -20.78
N GLY A 138 -17.57 -11.25 -19.82
CA GLY A 138 -18.68 -10.41 -19.40
C GLY A 138 -18.74 -9.13 -20.22
N THR A 139 -19.94 -8.77 -20.66
CA THR A 139 -20.18 -7.58 -21.50
C THR A 139 -21.04 -6.55 -20.78
N PHE A 140 -21.03 -5.32 -21.29
CA PHE A 140 -21.95 -4.27 -20.86
C PHE A 140 -23.20 -4.27 -21.74
N GLY A 141 -24.20 -5.08 -21.35
CA GLY A 141 -25.52 -5.11 -21.97
C GLY A 141 -25.79 -6.31 -22.87
N GLY A 142 -24.91 -7.31 -22.90
CA GLY A 142 -25.13 -8.58 -23.61
C GLY A 142 -24.96 -9.84 -22.75
N GLY A 143 -24.79 -9.70 -21.43
CA GLY A 143 -24.56 -10.82 -20.54
C GLY A 143 -23.16 -11.42 -20.66
N ILE A 144 -23.09 -12.75 -20.52
CA ILE A 144 -21.86 -13.55 -20.49
C ILE A 144 -21.74 -14.36 -21.78
N ASN A 145 -20.57 -14.32 -22.39
CA ASN A 145 -20.21 -15.11 -23.56
C ASN A 145 -19.17 -16.17 -23.17
N ARG A 146 -19.45 -17.44 -23.43
CA ARG A 146 -18.51 -18.56 -23.29
C ARG A 146 -17.96 -18.91 -24.67
N LEU A 147 -16.67 -18.67 -24.87
CA LEU A 147 -15.93 -18.99 -26.09
C LEU A 147 -15.22 -20.33 -25.89
N ARG A 148 -15.48 -21.26 -26.80
CA ARG A 148 -14.79 -22.54 -26.89
C ARG A 148 -14.10 -22.69 -28.23
N PHE A 149 -12.85 -23.13 -28.20
CA PHE A 149 -12.04 -23.41 -29.38
C PHE A 149 -11.83 -24.92 -29.48
N GLU A 150 -12.35 -25.54 -30.54
CA GLU A 150 -12.16 -26.96 -30.86
C GLU A 150 -11.62 -27.06 -32.29
N ASN A 151 -10.42 -27.63 -32.48
CA ASN A 151 -9.78 -27.78 -33.79
C ASN A 151 -9.83 -26.49 -34.64
N ASP A 152 -9.40 -25.37 -34.06
CA ASP A 152 -9.44 -24.01 -34.63
C ASP A 152 -10.84 -23.42 -34.93
N SER A 153 -11.91 -24.17 -34.67
CA SER A 153 -13.28 -23.67 -34.77
C SER A 153 -13.72 -23.00 -33.48
N LEU A 154 -14.33 -21.83 -33.60
CA LEU A 154 -14.91 -21.09 -32.49
C LEU A 154 -16.40 -21.44 -32.36
N SER A 155 -16.84 -21.76 -31.15
CA SER A 155 -18.25 -21.73 -30.76
C SER A 155 -18.46 -20.75 -29.61
N VAL A 156 -19.54 -19.97 -29.69
CA VAL A 156 -19.93 -19.00 -28.66
C VAL A 156 -21.28 -19.38 -28.08
N THR A 157 -21.36 -19.46 -26.75
CA THR A 157 -22.62 -19.63 -26.01
C THR A 157 -22.90 -18.37 -25.18
N VAL A 158 -24.12 -17.86 -25.24
CA VAL A 158 -24.54 -16.64 -24.56
C VAL A 158 -25.45 -16.97 -23.38
N PHE A 159 -25.22 -16.29 -22.25
CA PHE A 159 -26.08 -16.32 -21.08
C PHE A 159 -26.46 -14.88 -20.72
N ASP A 160 -27.74 -14.57 -20.69
CA ASP A 160 -28.27 -13.22 -20.51
C ASP A 160 -29.40 -13.20 -19.45
N LYS A 161 -30.06 -12.05 -19.30
CA LYS A 161 -31.16 -11.84 -18.34
C LYS A 161 -32.44 -12.62 -18.67
N ASP A 162 -32.62 -13.04 -19.92
CA ASP A 162 -33.76 -13.85 -20.34
C ASP A 162 -33.46 -15.35 -20.10
N GLY A 163 -32.18 -15.69 -19.88
CA GLY A 163 -31.69 -16.96 -19.40
C GLY A 163 -31.38 -16.97 -17.89
N PRO A 164 -30.16 -17.39 -17.48
CA PRO A 164 -29.86 -17.63 -16.07
C PRO A 164 -29.46 -16.37 -15.28
N LEU A 165 -29.22 -15.24 -15.95
CA LEU A 165 -28.77 -14.01 -15.29
C LEU A 165 -29.97 -13.16 -14.86
N LYS A 166 -29.73 -12.24 -13.93
CA LYS A 166 -30.70 -11.20 -13.55
C LYS A 166 -30.42 -9.85 -14.23
N SER A 167 -29.29 -9.74 -14.93
CA SER A 167 -28.83 -8.52 -15.61
C SER A 167 -27.84 -8.85 -16.73
N ASP A 168 -27.94 -8.13 -17.85
CA ASP A 168 -27.00 -8.23 -18.98
C ASP A 168 -25.71 -7.41 -18.78
N ASN A 169 -25.66 -6.57 -17.75
CA ASN A 169 -24.47 -5.82 -17.40
C ASN A 169 -23.60 -6.65 -16.45
N VAL A 170 -22.54 -7.24 -17.01
CA VAL A 170 -21.53 -8.02 -16.26
C VAL A 170 -20.30 -7.14 -16.06
N ARG A 171 -19.85 -7.01 -14.82
CA ARG A 171 -18.81 -6.05 -14.42
C ARG A 171 -17.50 -6.71 -14.02
N ALA A 172 -17.57 -7.90 -13.44
CA ALA A 172 -16.42 -8.63 -12.96
C ALA A 172 -16.62 -10.13 -13.21
N SER A 173 -15.53 -10.84 -13.45
CA SER A 173 -15.49 -12.29 -13.54
C SER A 173 -14.28 -12.84 -12.81
N LEU A 174 -14.41 -14.02 -12.23
CA LEU A 174 -13.36 -14.71 -11.49
C LEU A 174 -13.56 -16.22 -11.63
N ALA A 175 -12.48 -16.95 -11.90
CA ALA A 175 -12.43 -18.40 -11.71
C ALA A 175 -11.73 -18.66 -10.38
N ASP A 176 -12.42 -19.29 -9.43
CA ASP A 176 -11.83 -19.60 -8.13
C ASP A 176 -10.91 -20.82 -8.20
N SER A 177 -10.14 -21.02 -7.12
CA SER A 177 -9.18 -22.12 -6.95
C SER A 177 -9.81 -23.51 -7.04
N LYS A 178 -11.13 -23.62 -6.83
CA LYS A 178 -11.92 -24.85 -6.91
C LYS A 178 -12.52 -25.07 -8.31
N GLY A 179 -12.35 -24.12 -9.22
CA GLY A 179 -12.82 -24.17 -10.60
C GLY A 179 -14.24 -23.68 -10.81
N LYS A 180 -14.87 -23.10 -9.77
CA LYS A 180 -16.17 -22.45 -9.89
C LYS A 180 -15.98 -21.03 -10.43
N LEU A 181 -16.89 -20.65 -11.32
CA LEU A 181 -16.88 -19.32 -11.93
C LEU A 181 -17.82 -18.39 -11.19
N TRP A 182 -17.39 -17.16 -11.01
CA TRP A 182 -18.12 -16.09 -10.36
C TRP A 182 -18.22 -14.89 -11.29
N PHE A 183 -19.38 -14.23 -11.30
CA PHE A 183 -19.71 -13.11 -12.15
C PHE A 183 -20.44 -12.03 -11.35
N GLY A 184 -19.83 -10.87 -11.23
CA GLY A 184 -20.47 -9.69 -10.65
C GLY A 184 -21.31 -8.97 -11.70
N THR A 185 -22.59 -8.76 -11.41
CA THR A 185 -23.53 -8.09 -12.32
C THR A 185 -24.12 -6.82 -11.70
N ASP A 186 -24.92 -6.06 -12.46
CA ASP A 186 -25.71 -4.96 -11.90
C ASP A 186 -26.84 -5.43 -10.97
N GLU A 187 -27.21 -6.71 -10.99
CA GLU A 187 -28.32 -7.30 -10.21
C GLU A 187 -27.91 -8.52 -9.37
N GLY A 188 -26.68 -8.50 -8.85
CA GLY A 188 -26.15 -9.47 -7.90
C GLY A 188 -24.91 -10.22 -8.36
N LEU A 189 -24.53 -11.21 -7.56
CA LEU A 189 -23.40 -12.11 -7.78
C LEU A 189 -23.92 -13.44 -8.32
N CYS A 190 -23.58 -13.78 -9.55
CA CYS A 190 -23.89 -15.08 -10.14
C CYS A 190 -22.68 -15.99 -10.11
N SER A 191 -22.92 -17.30 -10.00
CA SER A 191 -21.90 -18.33 -10.03
C SER A 191 -22.31 -19.48 -10.92
N PHE A 192 -21.31 -20.13 -11.51
CA PHE A 192 -21.49 -21.23 -12.44
C PHE A 192 -20.56 -22.38 -12.08
N GLU A 193 -21.15 -23.55 -11.86
CA GLU A 193 -20.44 -24.78 -11.53
C GLU A 193 -21.27 -25.97 -12.05
N ASN A 194 -20.61 -26.94 -12.68
CA ASN A 194 -21.28 -28.15 -13.19
C ASN A 194 -22.52 -27.85 -14.06
N GLU A 195 -22.39 -26.88 -14.98
CA GLU A 195 -23.45 -26.44 -15.89
C GLU A 195 -24.71 -25.88 -15.16
N THR A 196 -24.58 -25.52 -13.88
CA THR A 196 -25.65 -24.97 -13.04
C THR A 196 -25.32 -23.55 -12.61
N TRP A 197 -26.34 -22.69 -12.63
CA TRP A 197 -26.24 -21.28 -12.20
C TRP A 197 -26.86 -21.07 -10.82
N ASN A 198 -26.21 -20.23 -10.01
CA ASN A 198 -26.75 -19.72 -8.76
C ASN A 198 -26.47 -18.23 -8.63
N CYS A 199 -27.48 -17.41 -8.34
CA CYS A 199 -27.34 -15.95 -8.25
C CYS A 199 -27.84 -15.42 -6.90
N LEU A 200 -26.92 -14.78 -6.18
CA LEU A 200 -27.14 -14.13 -4.89
C LEU A 200 -27.37 -12.62 -5.08
N THR A 201 -28.32 -12.04 -4.37
CA THR A 201 -28.66 -10.62 -4.44
C THR A 201 -28.48 -9.93 -3.09
N LYS A 202 -28.94 -8.69 -3.00
CA LYS A 202 -29.03 -7.97 -1.73
C LYS A 202 -29.89 -8.69 -0.70
N ASP A 203 -30.95 -9.37 -1.14
CA ASP A 203 -31.87 -10.09 -0.24
C ASP A 203 -31.20 -11.33 0.38
N ASP A 204 -30.12 -11.83 -0.25
CA ASP A 204 -29.28 -12.92 0.27
C ASP A 204 -28.13 -12.42 1.17
N GLY A 205 -28.08 -11.11 1.46
CA GLY A 205 -27.12 -10.51 2.39
C GLY A 205 -25.99 -9.71 1.76
N LEU A 206 -25.91 -9.61 0.43
CA LEU A 206 -24.99 -8.67 -0.21
C LEU A 206 -25.33 -7.22 0.19
N PRO A 207 -24.34 -6.34 0.36
CA PRO A 207 -24.59 -4.98 0.83
C PRO A 207 -25.22 -4.11 -0.28
N HIS A 208 -25.04 -4.51 -1.54
CA HIS A 208 -25.68 -3.87 -2.70
C HIS A 208 -25.78 -4.80 -3.91
N GLN A 209 -26.82 -4.65 -4.74
CA GLN A 209 -27.06 -5.48 -5.94
C GLN A 209 -25.97 -5.33 -7.01
N ARG A 210 -25.50 -4.09 -7.26
CA ARG A 210 -24.41 -3.83 -8.20
C ARG A 210 -23.06 -4.28 -7.63
N VAL A 211 -22.57 -5.42 -8.12
CA VAL A 211 -21.26 -5.99 -7.82
C VAL A 211 -20.23 -5.46 -8.82
N LEU A 212 -19.14 -4.88 -8.33
CA LEU A 212 -18.15 -4.14 -9.14
C LEU A 212 -16.83 -4.89 -9.32
N VAL A 213 -16.42 -5.69 -8.35
CA VAL A 213 -15.15 -6.42 -8.36
C VAL A 213 -15.26 -7.68 -7.51
N LEU A 214 -14.51 -8.71 -7.89
CA LEU A 214 -14.40 -9.99 -7.20
C LEU A 214 -12.93 -10.32 -6.98
N TYR A 215 -12.62 -10.96 -5.87
CA TYR A 215 -11.27 -11.40 -5.56
C TYR A 215 -11.32 -12.65 -4.67
N GLU A 216 -10.45 -13.62 -4.92
CA GLU A 216 -10.23 -14.75 -4.02
C GLU A 216 -8.89 -14.56 -3.31
N ASP A 217 -8.89 -14.62 -1.98
CA ASP A 217 -7.67 -14.56 -1.19
C ASP A 217 -6.91 -15.90 -1.19
N GLU A 218 -5.67 -15.91 -0.71
CA GLU A 218 -4.79 -17.09 -0.67
C GLU A 218 -5.36 -18.24 0.19
N LEU A 219 -6.32 -17.93 1.07
CA LEU A 219 -7.04 -18.91 1.88
C LEU A 219 -8.30 -19.46 1.19
N GLY A 220 -8.61 -19.00 -0.03
CA GLY A 220 -9.76 -19.41 -0.82
C GLY A 220 -11.08 -18.74 -0.41
N ASN A 221 -11.03 -17.61 0.32
CA ASN A 221 -12.22 -16.84 0.62
C ASN A 221 -12.55 -15.88 -0.52
N LEU A 222 -13.83 -15.80 -0.88
CA LEU A 222 -14.32 -14.85 -1.86
C LEU A 222 -14.62 -13.50 -1.22
N TRP A 223 -13.98 -12.46 -1.75
CA TRP A 223 -14.23 -11.06 -1.45
C TRP A 223 -15.01 -10.42 -2.60
N VAL A 224 -16.04 -9.66 -2.23
CA VAL A 224 -16.99 -9.03 -3.15
C VAL A 224 -16.99 -7.53 -2.90
N GLY A 225 -16.58 -6.75 -3.89
CA GLY A 225 -16.68 -5.29 -3.86
C GLY A 225 -17.94 -4.84 -4.57
N THR A 226 -18.76 -4.02 -3.91
CA THR A 226 -20.03 -3.54 -4.47
C THR A 226 -20.04 -2.02 -4.65
N GLN A 227 -21.13 -1.50 -5.21
CA GLN A 227 -21.39 -0.06 -5.28
C GLN A 227 -21.59 0.57 -3.89
N ARG A 228 -21.96 -0.21 -2.85
CA ARG A 228 -22.13 0.25 -1.47
C ARG A 228 -21.70 -0.80 -0.43
N GLY A 229 -20.40 -1.00 -0.28
CA GLY A 229 -19.76 -1.84 0.74
C GLY A 229 -18.88 -2.91 0.11
N ALA A 230 -17.99 -3.47 0.92
CA ALA A 230 -17.28 -4.70 0.64
C ALA A 230 -17.92 -5.86 1.41
N SER A 231 -17.72 -7.09 0.95
CA SER A 231 -18.15 -8.28 1.66
C SER A 231 -17.12 -9.39 1.57
N LYS A 232 -16.98 -10.15 2.66
CA LYS A 232 -16.39 -11.48 2.64
C LYS A 232 -17.52 -12.51 2.61
N MET A 233 -17.50 -13.41 1.65
CA MET A 233 -18.46 -14.52 1.60
C MET A 233 -18.12 -15.54 2.69
N LEU A 234 -19.13 -15.94 3.45
CA LEU A 234 -19.08 -16.97 4.48
C LEU A 234 -19.86 -18.21 4.02
N ALA A 235 -19.81 -19.29 4.79
CA ALA A 235 -20.57 -20.50 4.50
C ALA A 235 -22.10 -20.26 4.52
N ASP A 236 -22.57 -19.33 5.34
CA ASP A 236 -23.98 -19.05 5.63
C ASP A 236 -24.39 -17.58 5.38
N GLY A 237 -23.62 -16.84 4.57
CA GLY A 237 -23.99 -15.46 4.20
C GLY A 237 -22.78 -14.59 3.87
N PHE A 238 -22.81 -13.35 4.34
CA PHE A 238 -21.78 -12.35 4.08
C PHE A 238 -21.40 -11.59 5.34
N GLN A 239 -20.10 -11.40 5.56
CA GLN A 239 -19.59 -10.37 6.46
C GLN A 239 -19.41 -9.08 5.66
N ASN A 240 -20.19 -8.06 5.97
CA ASN A 240 -20.20 -6.79 5.25
C ASN A 240 -19.34 -5.74 5.96
N PHE A 241 -18.69 -4.89 5.17
CA PHE A 241 -17.84 -3.80 5.64
C PHE A 241 -18.25 -2.49 4.96
N PHE A 242 -18.36 -1.43 5.76
CA PHE A 242 -18.76 -0.09 5.35
C PHE A 242 -17.78 0.98 5.87
N VAL A 243 -18.05 2.25 5.53
CA VAL A 243 -17.29 3.40 6.04
C VAL A 243 -17.32 3.47 7.57
N GLU A 244 -18.44 3.07 8.16
CA GLU A 244 -18.63 2.98 9.61
C GLU A 244 -17.68 1.98 10.28
N ASP A 245 -17.19 0.98 9.55
CA ASP A 245 -16.21 0.00 10.02
C ASP A 245 -14.75 0.46 9.80
N GLY A 246 -14.54 1.55 9.04
CA GLY A 246 -13.23 2.13 8.75
C GLY A 246 -12.82 2.12 7.27
N LEU A 247 -13.67 1.66 6.35
CA LEU A 247 -13.43 1.82 4.91
C LEU A 247 -13.36 3.31 4.52
N ALA A 248 -12.48 3.65 3.58
CA ALA A 248 -12.34 5.01 3.08
C ALA A 248 -13.61 5.51 2.37
N HIS A 249 -14.23 4.62 1.57
CA HIS A 249 -15.50 4.90 0.91
C HIS A 249 -16.22 3.59 0.54
N ASN A 250 -17.56 3.62 0.55
CA ASN A 250 -18.40 2.44 0.30
C ASN A 250 -18.37 1.92 -1.15
N ARG A 251 -17.89 2.70 -2.12
CA ARG A 251 -17.81 2.25 -3.52
C ARG A 251 -16.49 1.54 -3.79
N ILE A 252 -16.52 0.22 -3.92
CA ILE A 252 -15.33 -0.62 -4.07
C ILE A 252 -15.07 -0.92 -5.54
N ARG A 253 -13.86 -0.64 -6.02
CA ARG A 253 -13.46 -0.75 -7.43
C ARG A 253 -12.30 -1.69 -7.68
N GLY A 254 -11.51 -1.99 -6.67
CA GLY A 254 -10.42 -2.96 -6.72
C GLY A 254 -10.30 -3.68 -5.38
N ILE A 255 -9.90 -4.95 -5.42
CA ILE A 255 -9.55 -5.74 -4.24
C ILE A 255 -8.27 -6.51 -4.58
N SER A 256 -7.33 -6.55 -3.64
CA SER A 256 -6.12 -7.38 -3.73
C SER A 256 -5.67 -7.77 -2.33
N GLU A 257 -4.87 -8.83 -2.20
CA GLU A 257 -4.22 -9.22 -0.96
C GLU A 257 -2.70 -8.97 -1.05
N ASP A 258 -2.08 -8.55 0.06
CA ASP A 258 -0.62 -8.45 0.18
C ASP A 258 0.01 -9.74 0.74
N ASN A 259 1.34 -9.82 0.80
CA ASN A 259 2.04 -11.02 1.30
C ASN A 259 1.89 -11.26 2.81
N LEU A 260 1.27 -10.35 3.54
CA LEU A 260 0.98 -10.50 4.97
C LEU A 260 -0.48 -10.95 5.20
N GLY A 261 -1.25 -11.17 4.13
CA GLY A 261 -2.66 -11.53 4.20
C GLY A 261 -3.58 -10.35 4.47
N ASN A 262 -3.11 -9.10 4.35
CA ASN A 262 -4.01 -7.95 4.45
C ASN A 262 -4.77 -7.76 3.14
N ILE A 263 -6.04 -7.41 3.26
CA ILE A 263 -6.91 -7.14 2.12
C ILE A 263 -6.95 -5.64 1.84
N TRP A 264 -6.63 -5.27 0.61
CA TRP A 264 -6.61 -3.91 0.12
C TRP A 264 -7.85 -3.62 -0.71
N PHE A 265 -8.56 -2.56 -0.37
CA PHE A 265 -9.77 -2.09 -1.04
C PHE A 265 -9.52 -0.76 -1.73
N GLY A 266 -9.67 -0.75 -3.05
CA GLY A 266 -9.61 0.46 -3.86
C GLY A 266 -10.98 1.12 -3.85
N THR A 267 -11.05 2.33 -3.31
CA THR A 267 -12.32 3.04 -3.12
C THR A 267 -12.39 4.31 -3.96
N GLN A 268 -13.48 5.07 -3.81
CA GLN A 268 -13.63 6.35 -4.48
C GLN A 268 -12.79 7.47 -3.85
N ASP A 269 -12.47 7.35 -2.55
CA ASP A 269 -11.85 8.39 -1.73
C ASP A 269 -10.61 7.84 -0.99
N GLY A 270 -9.81 7.03 -1.69
CA GLY A 270 -8.55 6.46 -1.22
C GLY A 270 -8.51 4.92 -1.27
N VAL A 271 -7.49 4.37 -0.62
CA VAL A 271 -7.28 2.92 -0.46
C VAL A 271 -7.43 2.56 1.01
N SER A 272 -8.14 1.47 1.33
CA SER A 272 -8.19 0.93 2.69
C SER A 272 -7.52 -0.44 2.77
N ARG A 273 -6.61 -0.64 3.71
CA ARG A 273 -6.00 -1.93 4.04
C ARG A 273 -6.64 -2.50 5.30
N PHE A 274 -7.10 -3.74 5.25
CA PHE A 274 -7.72 -4.48 6.34
C PHE A 274 -6.83 -5.64 6.79
N ASN A 275 -6.46 -5.67 8.07
CA ASN A 275 -5.60 -6.71 8.64
C ASN A 275 -6.38 -7.87 9.31
N GLY A 276 -7.69 -7.96 9.07
CA GLY A 276 -8.59 -8.90 9.75
C GLY A 276 -9.25 -8.34 11.01
N LYS A 277 -8.78 -7.17 11.51
CA LYS A 277 -9.33 -6.53 12.72
C LYS A 277 -9.69 -5.06 12.50
N GLU A 278 -8.81 -4.30 11.86
CA GLU A 278 -8.97 -2.86 11.67
C GLU A 278 -8.58 -2.43 10.24
N PHE A 279 -9.08 -1.26 9.86
CA PHE A 279 -8.76 -0.61 8.59
C PHE A 279 -7.75 0.51 8.78
N LEU A 280 -6.78 0.58 7.88
CA LEU A 280 -5.90 1.72 7.68
C LEU A 280 -6.17 2.32 6.31
N THR A 281 -6.35 3.64 6.23
CA THR A 281 -6.68 4.33 4.98
C THR A 281 -5.54 5.22 4.50
N PHE A 282 -5.27 5.15 3.20
CA PHE A 282 -4.29 5.95 2.48
C PHE A 282 -5.01 6.84 1.47
N THR A 283 -4.58 8.11 1.42
CA THR A 283 -5.12 9.15 0.51
C THR A 283 -3.97 9.89 -0.19
N GLU A 284 -4.28 10.91 -0.99
CA GLU A 284 -3.30 11.84 -1.60
C GLU A 284 -2.42 12.49 -0.53
N LYS A 285 -2.97 12.74 0.68
CA LYS A 285 -2.21 13.22 1.84
C LYS A 285 -1.14 12.24 2.31
N ASN A 286 -1.22 10.98 1.90
CA ASN A 286 -0.29 9.91 2.25
C ASN A 286 0.66 9.55 1.10
N GLY A 287 0.59 10.25 -0.05
CA GLY A 287 1.44 10.04 -1.22
C GLY A 287 0.79 9.26 -2.37
N LEU A 288 -0.50 8.87 -2.25
CA LEU A 288 -1.23 8.35 -3.41
C LEU A 288 -1.31 9.42 -4.51
N SER A 289 -1.21 9.00 -5.78
CA SER A 289 -1.25 9.95 -6.89
C SER A 289 -2.66 10.50 -7.15
N ASN A 290 -3.70 9.77 -6.76
CA ASN A 290 -5.07 10.24 -6.76
C ASN A 290 -5.97 9.36 -5.86
N ASP A 291 -6.90 9.97 -5.14
CA ASP A 291 -7.80 9.26 -4.22
C ASP A 291 -8.78 8.31 -4.94
N ARG A 292 -9.10 8.56 -6.21
CA ARG A 292 -10.06 7.73 -6.94
C ARG A 292 -9.39 6.50 -7.54
N ILE A 293 -9.44 5.41 -6.78
CA ILE A 293 -8.86 4.13 -7.17
C ILE A 293 -9.81 3.39 -8.12
N ARG A 294 -9.26 2.88 -9.21
CA ARG A 294 -9.99 2.14 -10.25
C ARG A 294 -9.66 0.67 -10.28
N TYR A 295 -8.43 0.32 -9.94
CA TYR A 295 -7.93 -1.05 -10.00
C TYR A 295 -6.81 -1.24 -8.98
N ILE A 296 -6.66 -2.47 -8.48
CA ILE A 296 -5.56 -2.87 -7.61
C ILE A 296 -5.02 -4.22 -8.11
N THR A 297 -3.71 -4.39 -8.12
CA THR A 297 -3.09 -5.71 -8.33
C THR A 297 -1.82 -5.86 -7.50
N LYS A 298 -1.55 -7.07 -7.01
CA LYS A 298 -0.26 -7.46 -6.45
C LYS A 298 0.66 -7.91 -7.59
N ASP A 299 1.94 -7.53 -7.53
CA ASP A 299 2.98 -8.10 -8.40
C ASP A 299 3.71 -9.27 -7.73
N ARG A 300 4.50 -10.01 -8.51
CA ARG A 300 5.29 -11.17 -8.03
C ARG A 300 6.31 -10.85 -6.94
N SER A 301 6.72 -9.60 -6.83
CA SER A 301 7.63 -9.14 -5.76
C SER A 301 6.88 -8.76 -4.49
N GLY A 302 5.54 -8.82 -4.50
CA GLY A 302 4.69 -8.45 -3.37
C GLY A 302 4.31 -6.98 -3.32
N ASN A 303 4.68 -6.17 -4.32
CA ASN A 303 4.25 -4.78 -4.36
C ASN A 303 2.77 -4.70 -4.75
N ILE A 304 2.07 -3.72 -4.19
CA ILE A 304 0.69 -3.42 -4.54
C ILE A 304 0.67 -2.24 -5.51
N TRP A 305 0.03 -2.42 -6.66
CA TRP A 305 -0.12 -1.41 -7.69
C TRP A 305 -1.56 -0.92 -7.75
N PHE A 306 -1.73 0.40 -7.75
CA PHE A 306 -3.01 1.08 -7.82
C PHE A 306 -3.14 1.79 -9.17
N GLY A 307 -4.13 1.40 -9.96
CA GLY A 307 -4.57 2.18 -11.10
C GLY A 307 -5.52 3.27 -10.61
N THR A 308 -5.17 4.53 -10.85
CA THR A 308 -5.98 5.68 -10.42
C THR A 308 -6.70 6.31 -11.61
N PHE A 309 -7.75 7.10 -11.34
CA PHE A 309 -8.56 7.65 -12.42
C PHE A 309 -7.87 8.77 -13.20
N PHE A 310 -7.02 9.57 -12.55
CA PHE A 310 -6.32 10.70 -13.19
C PHE A 310 -4.84 10.85 -12.79
N GLY A 311 -4.37 10.11 -11.80
CA GLY A 311 -2.99 10.15 -11.31
C GLY A 311 -2.08 9.07 -11.88
N GLY A 312 -2.49 8.38 -12.97
CA GLY A 312 -1.73 7.27 -13.53
C GLY A 312 -1.72 6.06 -12.62
N ILE A 313 -0.55 5.42 -12.50
CA ILE A 313 -0.33 4.22 -11.69
C ILE A 313 0.55 4.56 -10.49
N CYS A 314 0.17 4.04 -9.33
CA CYS A 314 0.92 4.20 -8.09
C CYS A 314 1.36 2.82 -7.59
N ARG A 315 2.65 2.63 -7.29
CA ARG A 315 3.19 1.40 -6.70
C ARG A 315 3.50 1.61 -5.23
N PHE A 316 2.96 0.76 -4.38
CA PHE A 316 3.31 0.62 -2.97
C PHE A 316 4.16 -0.63 -2.77
N SER A 317 5.40 -0.42 -2.36
CA SER A 317 6.40 -1.48 -2.18
C SER A 317 6.57 -1.93 -0.72
N GLY A 318 5.60 -1.61 0.14
CA GLY A 318 5.73 -1.78 1.58
C GLY A 318 6.43 -0.59 2.25
N GLU A 319 6.77 -0.77 3.52
CA GLU A 319 7.46 0.22 4.35
C GLU A 319 8.99 0.14 4.18
N GLU A 320 9.50 0.06 2.94
CA GLU A 320 10.94 0.20 2.72
C GLU A 320 11.42 1.63 3.04
N PHE A 321 12.66 1.71 3.57
CA PHE A 321 13.37 2.86 4.14
C PHE A 321 12.55 4.16 4.28
N ILE A 322 12.10 4.43 5.50
CA ILE A 322 11.74 5.79 5.91
C ILE A 322 13.04 6.56 6.07
N HIS A 323 13.25 7.57 5.22
CA HIS A 323 14.40 8.46 5.27
C HIS A 323 14.01 9.71 6.04
N PHE A 324 14.87 10.12 6.98
CA PHE A 324 14.72 11.38 7.69
C PHE A 324 15.98 12.21 7.44
N THR A 325 15.81 13.48 7.09
CA THR A 325 16.92 14.43 6.94
C THR A 325 16.80 15.60 7.91
N GLU A 326 17.73 16.53 7.82
CA GLU A 326 17.60 17.86 8.43
C GLU A 326 16.32 18.60 8.01
N ASP A 327 15.79 18.35 6.81
CA ASP A 327 14.52 18.94 6.35
C ASP A 327 13.31 18.38 7.13
N ASP A 328 13.41 17.14 7.61
CA ASP A 328 12.41 16.49 8.48
C ASP A 328 12.58 16.87 9.96
N GLY A 329 13.60 17.66 10.29
CA GLY A 329 13.87 18.13 11.64
C GLY A 329 14.91 17.33 12.43
N ILE A 330 15.64 16.40 11.80
CA ILE A 330 16.83 15.82 12.42
C ILE A 330 17.88 16.93 12.68
N SER A 331 18.61 16.83 13.78
CA SER A 331 19.62 17.81 14.17
C SER A 331 20.79 17.94 13.20
N ASN A 332 21.20 16.84 12.55
CA ASN A 332 22.20 16.79 11.47
C ASN A 332 22.06 15.48 10.67
N ASN A 333 22.31 15.51 9.36
CA ASN A 333 22.22 14.32 8.49
C ASN A 333 23.28 13.24 8.81
N GLN A 334 24.36 13.59 9.53
CA GLN A 334 25.34 12.63 10.04
C GLN A 334 24.89 12.06 11.39
N VAL A 335 24.15 10.95 11.34
CA VAL A 335 23.76 10.18 12.53
C VAL A 335 24.92 9.26 12.93
N LEU A 336 25.39 9.41 14.17
CA LEU A 336 26.55 8.70 14.72
C LEU A 336 26.15 7.56 15.65
N SER A 337 25.00 7.69 16.32
CA SER A 337 24.48 6.66 17.22
C SER A 337 22.95 6.64 17.25
N ILE A 338 22.40 5.46 17.53
CA ILE A 338 20.96 5.25 17.67
C ILE A 338 20.74 4.45 18.96
N PHE A 339 19.89 4.95 19.84
CA PHE A 339 19.49 4.29 21.06
C PHE A 339 17.97 4.11 21.10
N ASN A 340 17.52 2.89 21.39
CA ASN A 340 16.12 2.58 21.59
C ASN A 340 15.77 2.72 23.07
N ASN A 341 14.87 3.64 23.39
CA ASN A 341 14.39 3.85 24.75
C ASN A 341 13.29 2.83 25.11
N THR A 342 13.09 2.58 26.39
CA THR A 342 12.12 1.57 26.88
C THR A 342 10.68 1.85 26.50
N ASP A 343 10.35 3.11 26.21
CA ASP A 343 9.01 3.54 25.78
C ASP A 343 8.77 3.36 24.27
N GLY A 344 9.76 2.88 23.51
CA GLY A 344 9.69 2.67 22.06
C GLY A 344 10.17 3.86 21.21
N ASP A 345 10.60 4.95 21.85
CA ASP A 345 11.17 6.12 21.19
C ASP A 345 12.64 5.88 20.78
N LEU A 346 13.07 6.45 19.66
CA LEU A 346 14.46 6.37 19.20
C LEU A 346 15.19 7.69 19.47
N TRP A 347 16.36 7.60 20.09
CA TRP A 347 17.27 8.73 20.31
C TRP A 347 18.43 8.64 19.34
N LEU A 348 18.61 9.67 18.53
CA LEU A 348 19.66 9.77 17.51
C LEU A 348 20.73 10.74 17.99
N GLY A 349 21.93 10.23 18.24
CA GLY A 349 23.12 11.06 18.42
C GLY A 349 23.65 11.45 17.05
N THR A 350 23.80 12.75 16.81
CA THR A 350 24.24 13.29 15.52
C THR A 350 25.54 14.09 15.68
N LEU A 351 26.16 14.48 14.57
CA LEU A 351 27.33 15.36 14.60
C LEU A 351 27.05 16.71 15.29
N GLU A 352 25.81 17.22 15.23
CA GLU A 352 25.44 18.51 15.83
C GLU A 352 24.18 18.39 16.70
N GLY A 353 24.29 17.63 17.77
CA GLY A 353 23.26 17.49 18.80
C GLY A 353 22.48 16.18 18.72
N ILE A 354 21.24 16.23 19.19
CA ILE A 354 20.44 15.03 19.43
C ILE A 354 19.02 15.18 18.90
N THR A 355 18.46 14.09 18.38
CA THR A 355 17.08 14.04 17.90
C THR A 355 16.33 12.90 18.59
N GLU A 356 15.08 13.12 18.95
CA GLU A 356 14.18 12.08 19.44
C GLU A 356 13.07 11.82 18.40
N LEU A 357 12.93 10.57 17.98
CA LEU A 357 11.83 10.09 17.17
C LEU A 357 10.80 9.43 18.09
N LYS A 358 9.65 10.09 18.28
CA LYS A 358 8.57 9.58 19.14
C LYS A 358 7.61 8.72 18.35
N LEU A 359 7.39 7.49 18.80
CA LEU A 359 6.42 6.59 18.16
C LEU A 359 5.00 6.96 18.63
N VAL A 360 4.14 7.34 17.68
CA VAL A 360 2.75 7.73 17.94
C VAL A 360 1.83 6.52 17.74
N LYS A 361 0.70 6.47 18.46
CA LYS A 361 -0.25 5.32 18.51
C LYS A 361 -0.77 4.82 17.16
N ASN A 362 -0.71 5.64 16.11
CA ASN A 362 -1.11 5.31 14.74
C ASN A 362 0.04 4.73 13.89
N GLY A 363 1.20 4.42 14.49
CA GLY A 363 2.36 3.85 13.80
C GLY A 363 3.26 4.88 13.10
N THR A 364 3.13 6.18 13.44
CA THR A 364 3.93 7.26 12.83
C THR A 364 5.00 7.80 13.76
N TRP A 365 6.07 8.38 13.22
CA TRP A 365 7.13 9.02 14.00
C TRP A 365 6.96 10.54 14.06
N LYS A 366 7.08 11.13 15.25
CA LYS A 366 7.23 12.57 15.44
C LYS A 366 8.70 12.89 15.71
N VAL A 367 9.29 13.77 14.90
CA VAL A 367 10.69 14.20 15.05
C VAL A 367 10.77 15.38 16.01
N GLU A 368 11.66 15.32 17.00
CA GLU A 368 11.93 16.40 17.95
C GLU A 368 13.44 16.69 17.99
N ARG A 369 13.82 17.90 17.55
CA ARG A 369 15.20 18.37 17.53
C ARG A 369 15.61 18.90 18.91
N ASN A 370 16.72 18.41 19.44
CA ASN A 370 17.30 18.80 20.74
C ASN A 370 16.25 18.85 21.88
N PRO A 371 15.49 17.76 22.12
CA PRO A 371 14.41 17.70 23.13
C PRO A 371 14.91 17.96 24.56
N LEU A 372 16.22 17.86 24.78
CA LEU A 372 16.89 18.05 26.07
C LEU A 372 17.47 19.47 26.25
N GLY A 373 17.14 20.39 25.35
CA GLY A 373 17.59 21.79 25.39
C GLY A 373 18.99 22.00 24.81
N ASP A 374 19.52 23.20 25.04
CA ASP A 374 20.71 23.70 24.33
C ASP A 374 22.03 23.05 24.77
N VAL A 375 22.03 22.23 25.82
CA VAL A 375 23.23 21.55 26.33
C VAL A 375 23.89 20.68 25.25
N PHE A 376 23.10 20.12 24.33
CA PHE A 376 23.61 19.29 23.24
C PHE A 376 23.81 20.04 21.92
N ASN A 377 23.46 21.34 21.84
CA ASN A 377 23.62 22.10 20.61
C ASN A 377 25.09 22.15 20.20
N LYS A 378 25.37 21.81 18.93
CA LYS A 378 26.72 21.79 18.34
C LYS A 378 27.72 20.84 19.03
N ARG A 379 27.23 19.88 19.83
CA ARG A 379 28.03 18.78 20.35
C ARG A 379 27.86 17.55 19.49
N SER A 380 28.95 16.88 19.14
CA SER A 380 28.88 15.58 18.46
C SER A 380 28.52 14.50 19.47
N ILE A 381 27.40 13.81 19.26
CA ILE A 381 26.92 12.73 20.15
C ILE A 381 27.24 11.38 19.54
N ASN A 382 28.37 10.83 19.94
CA ASN A 382 28.97 9.64 19.32
C ASN A 382 28.37 8.33 19.85
N THR A 383 27.82 8.33 21.07
CA THR A 383 27.21 7.15 21.68
C THR A 383 26.14 7.53 22.69
N ILE A 384 25.08 6.73 22.77
CA ILE A 384 23.97 6.87 23.72
C ILE A 384 23.69 5.50 24.33
N VAL A 385 23.65 5.41 25.66
CA VAL A 385 23.50 4.15 26.38
C VAL A 385 22.52 4.31 27.54
N GLY A 386 21.58 3.39 27.66
CA GLY A 386 20.68 3.29 28.81
C GLY A 386 21.39 2.65 30.01
N ALA A 387 21.09 3.15 31.20
CA ALA A 387 21.63 2.67 32.47
C ALA A 387 20.51 2.41 33.50
N PRO A 388 20.75 1.62 34.56
CA PRO A 388 19.76 1.37 35.60
C PRO A 388 19.20 2.66 36.23
N ASN A 389 17.95 2.61 36.70
CA ASN A 389 17.22 3.74 37.32
C ASN A 389 16.90 4.88 36.34
N ASP A 390 16.53 4.53 35.09
CA ASP A 390 16.14 5.48 34.04
C ASP A 390 17.21 6.55 33.75
N GLU A 391 18.48 6.17 33.93
CA GLU A 391 19.63 7.01 33.57
C GLU A 391 19.96 6.80 32.09
N ILE A 392 20.26 7.87 31.37
CA ILE A 392 20.74 7.82 29.98
C ILE A 392 22.09 8.52 29.90
N TRP A 393 23.08 7.84 29.35
CA TRP A 393 24.44 8.30 29.23
C TRP A 393 24.74 8.68 27.79
N PHE A 394 25.39 9.83 27.60
CA PHE A 394 25.78 10.37 26.30
C PHE A 394 27.28 10.54 26.28
N GLY A 395 27.95 9.89 25.33
CA GLY A 395 29.35 10.16 25.02
C GLY A 395 29.42 11.16 23.88
N SER A 396 30.12 12.28 24.12
CA SER A 396 30.30 13.36 23.17
C SER A 396 31.77 13.66 22.89
N ASP A 397 32.00 14.55 21.92
CA ASP A 397 33.27 15.25 21.74
C ASP A 397 33.76 15.96 23.02
N ASP A 398 32.84 16.55 23.80
CA ASP A 398 33.11 17.25 25.06
C ASP A 398 32.87 16.37 26.30
N GLY A 399 33.10 15.06 26.20
CA GLY A 399 33.07 14.13 27.34
C GLY A 399 31.75 13.41 27.58
N VAL A 400 31.43 13.11 28.85
CA VAL A 400 30.27 12.28 29.22
C VAL A 400 29.20 13.11 29.91
N LEU A 401 27.97 13.04 29.39
CA LEU A 401 26.78 13.59 30.03
C LEU A 401 25.87 12.48 30.51
N VAL A 402 25.21 12.70 31.64
CA VAL A 402 24.21 11.78 32.20
C VAL A 402 22.91 12.52 32.40
N LYS A 403 21.84 12.01 31.79
CA LYS A 403 20.47 12.41 32.08
C LYS A 403 19.90 11.49 33.15
N LYS A 404 19.38 12.09 34.22
CA LYS A 404 18.59 11.41 35.25
C LYS A 404 17.30 12.19 35.47
N SER A 405 16.16 11.57 35.21
CA SER A 405 14.87 12.28 35.17
C SER A 405 14.92 13.48 34.20
N LYS A 406 14.83 14.71 34.70
CA LYS A 406 14.90 15.97 33.92
C LYS A 406 16.26 16.68 34.00
N GLU A 407 17.16 16.20 34.85
CA GLU A 407 18.47 16.82 35.05
C GLU A 407 19.50 16.17 34.14
N ILE A 408 20.40 17.00 33.61
CA ILE A 408 21.53 16.59 32.77
C ILE A 408 22.79 17.08 33.47
N THR A 409 23.74 16.19 33.69
CA THR A 409 24.98 16.48 34.42
C THR A 409 26.17 16.03 33.59
N GLN A 410 27.12 16.94 33.38
CA GLN A 410 28.44 16.61 32.83
C GLN A 410 29.25 15.88 33.91
N LEU A 411 29.83 14.74 33.58
CA LEU A 411 30.76 14.06 34.46
C LEU A 411 32.13 14.69 34.34
N ASN A 412 32.69 15.08 35.49
CA ASN A 412 33.98 15.73 35.59
C ASN A 412 34.89 15.00 36.58
N THR A 413 36.19 15.03 36.33
CA THR A 413 37.23 14.67 37.30
C THR A 413 38.23 15.81 37.44
N ASP A 414 38.55 16.19 38.68
CA ASP A 414 39.42 17.33 39.00
C ASP A 414 39.03 18.65 38.29
N GLY A 415 37.73 18.83 38.03
CA GLY A 415 37.17 20.01 37.38
C GLY A 415 37.24 20.03 35.84
N GLN A 416 37.71 18.94 35.22
CA GLN A 416 37.72 18.72 33.77
C GLN A 416 36.74 17.62 33.37
N PRO A 417 36.22 17.58 32.13
CA PRO A 417 35.40 16.47 31.63
C PRO A 417 36.07 15.10 31.84
N LEU A 418 35.25 14.09 32.16
CA LEU A 418 35.71 12.73 32.53
C LEU A 418 36.64 12.09 31.48
N GLU A 419 36.45 12.44 30.21
CA GLU A 419 37.25 12.10 29.03
C GLU A 419 36.93 13.14 27.95
N GLU A 420 37.77 13.32 26.93
CA GLU A 420 37.42 14.06 25.70
C GLU A 420 37.23 13.09 24.54
N ASN A 421 36.37 13.42 23.57
CA ASN A 421 36.12 12.59 22.38
C ASN A 421 35.70 11.15 22.70
N VAL A 422 34.67 11.00 23.53
CA VAL A 422 34.12 9.70 23.90
C VAL A 422 33.46 9.05 22.69
N LYS A 423 33.84 7.81 22.37
CA LYS A 423 33.34 7.03 21.23
C LYS A 423 32.41 5.89 21.63
N ALA A 424 32.62 5.33 22.81
CA ALA A 424 31.85 4.20 23.31
C ALA A 424 31.70 4.26 24.83
N ILE A 425 30.55 3.83 25.32
CA ILE A 425 30.29 3.64 26.75
C ILE A 425 29.71 2.23 26.90
N LEU A 426 30.17 1.49 27.91
CA LEU A 426 29.59 0.21 28.32
C LEU A 426 29.34 0.24 29.82
N ILE A 427 28.16 -0.19 30.24
CA ILE A 427 27.76 -0.22 31.65
C ILE A 427 27.44 -1.66 32.01
N GLU A 428 28.20 -2.22 32.95
CA GLU A 428 28.01 -3.58 33.43
C GLU A 428 26.90 -3.65 34.48
N PRO A 429 26.21 -4.81 34.61
CA PRO A 429 25.20 -5.02 35.66
C PRO A 429 25.74 -4.80 37.08
N GLU A 430 27.03 -5.06 37.28
CA GLU A 430 27.73 -4.88 38.56
C GLU A 430 28.08 -3.41 38.87
N GLY A 431 27.82 -2.49 37.94
CA GLY A 431 28.02 -1.05 38.12
C GLY A 431 29.38 -0.52 37.67
N HIS A 432 30.22 -1.35 37.05
CA HIS A 432 31.42 -0.89 36.36
C HIS A 432 31.04 -0.19 35.06
N ILE A 433 31.73 0.91 34.77
CA ILE A 433 31.51 1.70 33.56
C ILE A 433 32.82 1.76 32.80
N TRP A 434 32.77 1.42 31.53
CA TRP A 434 33.91 1.52 30.62
C TRP A 434 33.64 2.63 29.62
N VAL A 435 34.59 3.56 29.48
CA VAL A 435 34.53 4.65 28.51
C VAL A 435 35.70 4.49 27.55
N GLY A 436 35.39 4.33 26.27
CA GLY A 436 36.37 4.39 25.20
C GLY A 436 36.43 5.80 24.63
N SER A 437 37.62 6.41 24.66
CA SER A 437 37.92 7.71 24.09
C SER A 437 39.10 7.61 23.11
N ASP A 438 39.45 8.73 22.46
CA ASP A 438 40.65 8.78 21.62
C ASP A 438 41.96 8.58 22.42
N GLN A 439 41.90 8.64 23.76
CA GLN A 439 43.03 8.40 24.66
C GLN A 439 43.14 6.94 25.13
N GLY A 440 42.15 6.09 24.84
CA GLY A 440 42.15 4.67 25.22
C GLY A 440 40.83 4.24 25.85
N VAL A 441 40.90 3.20 26.68
CA VAL A 441 39.73 2.68 27.42
C VAL A 441 39.98 2.87 28.90
N THR A 442 39.07 3.60 29.55
CA THR A 442 39.14 3.90 30.97
C THR A 442 37.99 3.21 31.71
N ARG A 443 38.31 2.56 32.83
CA ARG A 443 37.31 1.95 33.72
C ARG A 443 37.00 2.87 34.89
N PHE A 444 35.71 3.07 35.14
CA PHE A 444 35.19 3.87 36.23
C PHE A 444 34.33 3.02 37.17
N GLU A 445 34.46 3.29 38.46
CA GLU A 445 33.57 2.75 39.48
C GLU A 445 32.63 3.85 40.00
N LYS A 446 31.33 3.53 40.07
CA LYS A 446 30.32 4.42 40.63
C LYS A 446 30.44 4.39 42.16
N THR A 447 31.05 5.42 42.75
CA THR A 447 31.16 5.58 44.21
C THR A 447 29.97 6.37 44.76
N LYS A 448 29.72 6.30 46.08
CA LYS A 448 28.67 7.09 46.74
C LYS A 448 28.83 8.62 46.60
N ASN A 449 30.02 9.10 46.21
CA ASN A 449 30.35 10.53 46.09
C ASN A 449 30.72 10.97 44.66
N GLY A 450 30.51 10.13 43.64
CA GLY A 450 30.88 10.42 42.24
C GLY A 450 31.55 9.24 41.52
N PHE A 451 32.26 9.49 40.42
CA PHE A 451 33.03 8.47 39.69
C PHE A 451 34.50 8.51 40.13
N GLY A 452 35.06 7.36 40.48
CA GLY A 452 36.48 7.22 40.85
C GLY A 452 37.24 6.39 39.81
N PHE A 453 38.49 6.78 39.51
CA PHE A 453 39.40 5.98 38.70
C PHE A 453 39.93 4.79 39.50
N ASN A 454 39.93 3.62 38.90
CA ASN A 454 40.88 2.55 39.24
C ASN A 454 41.72 2.30 37.98
N GLN A 455 42.99 2.72 38.01
CA GLN A 455 43.96 2.50 36.94
C GLN A 455 44.15 1.01 36.63
#